data_AF-A0A0N0CZ51-F1
#
_entry.id   AF-A0A0N0CZ51-F1
#
_cell.length_a   1.000
_cell.length_b   1.000
_cell.length_c   1.000
_cell.angle_alpha   90.00
_cell.angle_beta   90.00
_cell.angle_gamma   90.00
#
_symmetry.space_group_name_H-M   'P 1'
#
loop_
_entity.id
_entity.type
_entity.pdbx_description
1 polymer ?
#
loop_
_entity_poly.entity_id
_entity_poly.type
_entity_poly.pdbx_seq_one_letter_code
_entity_poly.pdbx_strand_id
1 'polypeptide(L)' 'MNEDNEGNLLIGTIDAVWKFDRVNLTNYTTQDGLTGNAIWTIYKDNKNELWFVINGEAICKFNGKQFVKYTFH' A
#
# COMPACT_ATOMS: atom_id res chain seq x y z
N MET A 1 5.73 -3.68 -6.75
CA MET A 1 4.40 -3.37 -7.31
C MET A 1 3.53 -4.61 -7.23
N ASN A 2 2.21 -4.47 -7.07
CA ASN A 2 1.25 -5.57 -7.09
C ASN A 2 -0.15 -5.07 -7.52
N GLU A 3 -1.03 -5.97 -7.91
CA GLU A 3 -2.40 -5.65 -8.36
C GLU A 3 -3.45 -5.99 -7.28
N ASP A 4 -4.38 -5.08 -7.00
CA ASP A 4 -5.48 -5.33 -6.05
C ASP A 4 -6.60 -6.19 -6.67
N ASN A 5 -7.73 -6.34 -5.97
CA ASN A 5 -8.88 -7.13 -6.42
C ASN A 5 -9.74 -6.43 -7.47
N GLU A 6 -9.58 -5.13 -7.63
CA GLU A 6 -10.31 -4.32 -8.61
C GLU A 6 -9.50 -4.15 -9.91
N GLY A 7 -8.31 -4.74 -9.99
CA GLY A 7 -7.43 -4.66 -11.15
C GLY A 7 -6.52 -3.42 -11.16
N ASN A 8 -6.46 -2.68 -10.04
CA ASN A 8 -5.62 -1.49 -9.91
C ASN A 8 -4.19 -1.90 -9.55
N LEU A 9 -3.20 -1.22 -10.14
CA LEU A 9 -1.81 -1.42 -9.80
C LEU A 9 -1.41 -0.53 -8.63
N LEU A 10 -0.87 -1.14 -7.57
CA LEU A 10 -0.27 -0.47 -6.43
C LEU A 10 1.25 -0.53 -6.55
N ILE A 11 1.87 0.65 -6.55
CA ILE A 11 3.31 0.85 -6.77
C ILE A 11 3.86 1.60 -5.56
N GLY A 12 4.76 0.97 -4.82
CA GLY A 12 5.45 1.59 -3.69
C GLY A 12 6.70 2.31 -4.16
N THR A 13 6.89 3.54 -3.70
CA THR A 13 8.11 4.34 -3.88
C THR A 13 8.76 4.59 -2.52
N ILE A 14 9.84 5.38 -2.52
CA ILE A 14 10.55 5.78 -1.29
C ILE A 14 9.73 6.73 -0.40
N ASP A 15 8.68 7.33 -0.94
CA ASP A 15 7.91 8.40 -0.32
C ASP A 15 6.39 8.20 -0.34
N ALA A 16 5.87 7.31 -1.18
CA ALA A 16 4.44 7.16 -1.39
C ALA A 16 4.02 5.76 -1.89
N VAL A 17 2.71 5.54 -1.92
CA VAL A 17 2.09 4.49 -2.74
C VAL A 17 1.30 5.16 -3.86
N TRP A 18 1.57 4.76 -5.10
CA TRP A 18 0.77 5.15 -6.26
C TRP A 18 -0.22 4.05 -6.61
N LYS A 19 -1.49 4.42 -6.80
CA LYS A 19 -2.54 3.55 -7.35
C LYS A 19 -2.82 3.98 -8.79
N PHE A 20 -2.76 3.04 -9.72
CA PHE A 20 -3.14 3.24 -11.11
C PHE A 20 -4.37 2.40 -11.44
N ASP A 21 -5.49 3.05 -11.74
CA ASP A 21 -6.77 2.41 -12.08
C ASP A 21 -6.94 2.11 -13.59
N ARG A 22 -5.82 2.13 -14.32
CA ARG A 22 -5.72 2.09 -15.80
C ARG A 22 -6.04 3.39 -16.53
N VAL A 23 -6.49 4.43 -15.81
CA VAL A 23 -6.80 5.76 -16.37
C VAL A 23 -6.08 6.87 -15.58
N ASN A 24 -6.21 6.87 -14.26
CA ASN A 24 -5.73 7.87 -13.33
C ASN A 24 -4.64 7.30 -12.42
N LEU A 25 -3.70 8.17 -12.05
CA LEU A 25 -2.73 7.93 -10.99
C LEU A 25 -3.17 8.68 -9.73
N THR A 26 -3.37 7.95 -8.64
CA THR A 26 -3.65 8.51 -7.31
C THR A 26 -2.45 8.28 -6.41
N ASN A 27 -2.02 9.33 -5.69
CA ASN A 27 -0.91 9.28 -4.76
C ASN A 27 -1.43 9.16 -3.32
N TYR A 28 -0.85 8.26 -2.53
CA TYR A 28 -1.12 8.11 -1.11
C TYR A 28 0.17 8.33 -0.32
N THR A 29 0.12 9.27 0.62
CA THR A 29 1.23 9.67 1.48
C THR A 29 0.91 9.46 2.95
N THR A 30 1.81 9.90 3.83
CA THR A 30 1.55 9.94 5.27
C THR A 30 0.39 10.84 5.67
N GLN A 31 0.04 11.83 4.84
CA GLN A 31 -1.14 12.67 5.05
C GLN A 31 -2.44 11.88 4.84
N ASP A 32 -2.38 10.81 4.04
CA ASP A 32 -3.52 9.94 3.69
C ASP A 32 -3.60 8.67 4.57
N GLY A 33 -2.82 8.64 5.65
CA GLY A 33 -2.79 7.53 6.61
C GLY A 33 -1.73 6.47 6.34
N LEU A 34 -0.85 6.66 5.35
CA LEU A 34 0.35 5.83 5.22
C LEU A 34 1.24 6.05 6.45
N THR A 35 1.75 5.00 7.07
CA THR A 35 2.43 5.17 8.38
C THR A 35 3.93 5.36 8.28
N GLY A 36 4.42 5.61 7.07
CA GLY A 36 5.82 5.89 6.77
C GLY A 36 6.05 6.01 5.27
N ASN A 37 7.22 6.49 4.90
CA ASN A 37 7.46 6.99 3.54
C ASN A 37 7.98 5.89 2.62
N ALA A 38 8.83 4.97 3.10
CA ALA A 38 9.45 3.97 2.24
C ALA A 38 8.71 2.63 2.26
N ILE A 39 8.13 2.28 1.11
CA ILE A 39 7.46 1.02 0.87
C ILE A 39 8.49 0.02 0.33
N TRP A 40 8.89 -0.94 1.16
CA TRP A 40 9.93 -1.90 0.80
C TRP A 40 9.36 -3.09 0.05
N THR A 41 8.15 -3.50 0.40
CA THR A 41 7.49 -4.67 -0.17
C THR A 41 6.00 -4.47 -0.19
N ILE A 42 5.39 -4.91 -1.30
CA ILE A 42 3.95 -5.09 -1.41
C ILE A 42 3.75 -6.59 -1.60
N TYR A 43 3.04 -7.24 -0.69
CA TYR A 43 2.73 -8.67 -0.72
C TYR A 43 1.23 -8.87 -0.91
N LYS A 44 0.85 -9.77 -1.82
CA LYS A 44 -0.54 -10.18 -2.02
C LYS A 44 -0.73 -11.54 -1.38
N ASP A 45 -1.64 -11.64 -0.42
CA ASP A 45 -1.93 -12.90 0.26
C ASP A 45 -2.90 -13.78 -0.56
N ASN A 46 -3.18 -14.98 -0.05
CA ASN A 46 -4.09 -15.94 -0.70
C ASN A 46 -5.57 -15.53 -0.65
N LYS A 47 -5.92 -14.49 0.12
CA LYS A 47 -7.24 -13.84 0.12
C LYS A 47 -7.26 -12.64 -0.84
N ASN A 48 -6.19 -12.48 -1.62
CA ASN A 48 -5.93 -11.37 -2.53
C ASN A 48 -5.89 -9.99 -1.83
N GLU A 49 -5.54 -9.95 -0.55
CA GLU A 49 -5.36 -8.70 0.18
C GLU A 49 -3.93 -8.21 0.03
N LEU A 50 -3.77 -6.88 -0.11
CA LEU A 50 -2.45 -6.27 -0.26
C LEU A 50 -1.91 -5.78 1.08
N TRP A 51 -0.72 -6.27 1.40
CA TRP A 51 0.07 -5.96 2.58
C TRP A 51 1.31 -5.17 2.19
N PHE A 52 1.56 -4.08 2.92
CA PHE A 52 2.63 -3.14 2.65
C PHE A 52 3.59 -3.15 3.83
N VAL A 53 4.85 -3.51 3.57
CA VAL A 53 5.92 -3.42 4.57
C VAL A 53 6.55 -2.05 4.47
N ILE A 54 6.42 -1.28 5.55
CA ILE A 54 6.86 0.11 5.65
C ILE A 54 8.06 0.17 6.58
N ASN A 55 9.19 0.64 6.06
CA ASN A 55 10.47 0.80 6.80
C ASN A 55 10.95 -0.46 7.56
N GLY A 56 10.41 -1.64 7.27
CA GLY A 56 10.73 -2.88 8.01
C GLY A 56 10.12 -2.96 9.42
N GLU A 57 9.37 -1.96 9.87
CA GLU A 57 8.85 -1.86 11.24
C GLU A 57 7.32 -1.99 11.32
N ALA A 58 6.62 -1.56 10.28
CA ALA A 58 5.16 -1.58 10.24
C ALA A 58 4.65 -2.36 9.04
N ILE A 59 3.52 -3.02 9.24
CA ILE A 59 2.75 -3.62 8.15
C ILE A 59 1.43 -2.86 8.04
N CYS A 60 1.11 -2.39 6.84
CA CYS A 60 -0.17 -1.77 6.56
C CYS A 60 -0.97 -2.62 5.57
N LYS A 61 -2.29 -2.63 5.72
CA LYS A 61 -3.22 -3.23 4.77
C LYS A 61 -3.96 -2.13 4.03
N PHE A 62 -4.09 -2.25 2.71
CA PHE A 62 -4.95 -1.35 1.94
C PHE A 62 -6.35 -1.94 1.81
N ASN A 63 -7.37 -1.18 2.22
CA ASN A 63 -8.77 -1.62 2.17
C ASN A 63 -9.54 -1.14 0.92
N GLY A 64 -8.83 -0.64 -0.10
CA GLY A 64 -9.41 -0.04 -1.29
C GLY A 64 -9.55 1.48 -1.22
N LYS A 65 -9.56 2.06 -0.01
CA LYS A 65 -9.67 3.51 0.21
C LYS A 65 -8.54 4.10 1.06
N GLN A 66 -8.11 3.40 2.10
CA GLN A 66 -7.14 3.87 3.09
C GLN A 66 -6.21 2.74 3.55
N PHE A 67 -5.07 3.12 4.12
CA PHE A 67 -4.13 2.21 4.76
C PHE A 67 -4.47 2.03 6.24
N VAL A 68 -4.54 0.79 6.69
CA VAL A 68 -4.76 0.42 8.10
C VAL A 68 -3.45 -0.15 8.65
N LYS A 69 -2.92 0.48 9.71
CA LYS A 69 -1.66 0.10 10.36
C LYS A 69 -1.84 -1.09 11.29
N TYR A 70 -0.89 -2.03 11.23
CA TYR A 70 -0.71 -3.09 12.21
C TYR A 70 0.70 -2.98 12.80
N THR A 71 0.77 -2.87 14.13
CA THR A 71 2.02 -2.88 14.90
C THR A 71 2.06 -4.12 15.77
N PHE A 72 3.22 -4.78 15.81
CA PHE A 72 3.48 -5.82 16.80
C PHE A 72 4.00 -5.13 18.07
N HIS A 73 3.35 -5.37 19.21
CA HIS A 73 3.81 -4.94 20.54
C HIS A 73 4.45 -6.11 21.28
#